data_AF-A0A842YJD6-F1
#
_entry.id   AF-A0A842YJD6-F1
#
_cell.length_a   1.000
_cell.length_b   1.000
_cell.length_c   1.000
_cell.angle_alpha   90.00
_cell.angle_beta   90.00
_cell.angle_gamma   90.00
#
_symmetry.space_group_name_H-M   'P 1'
#
loop_
_entity.id
_entity.type
_entity.pdbx_description
1 polymer ?
#
loop_
_entity_poly.entity_id
_entity_poly.type
_entity_poly.pdbx_seq_one_letter_code
_entity_poly.pdbx_strand_id
1 'polypeptide(L)'
;KPGDAIENLIKEENGKVRMLITVDAAGKLEGEEVGEIAEGVGAAIGGPGVEKYKMEAAAISNNIPLFAVAIKQGMEHVVAPLVEELMDATDKAVSSVKGLILDYSDEGDTIIVAGIGNTVGVAQ
;
A
#
# COMPACT_ATOMS: atom_id res chain seq x y z
N LYS A 1 11.33 -10.35 -1.69
CA LYS A 1 9.86 -10.37 -1.45
C LYS A 1 9.52 -9.13 -0.63
N PRO A 2 8.27 -8.61 -0.67
CA PRO A 2 7.95 -7.32 -0.06
C PRO A 2 8.29 -7.22 1.42
N GLY A 3 7.98 -8.25 2.22
CA GLY A 3 8.28 -8.24 3.66
C GLY A 3 9.77 -8.13 3.95
N ASP A 4 10.60 -8.91 3.25
CA ASP A 4 12.06 -8.84 3.39
C ASP A 4 12.62 -7.47 2.94
N ALA A 5 12.04 -6.88 1.89
CA ALA A 5 12.48 -5.58 1.38
C ALA A 5 12.19 -4.45 2.39
N ILE A 6 10.99 -4.44 2.98
CA ILE A 6 10.62 -3.49 4.03
C ILE A 6 11.52 -3.65 5.26
N GLU A 7 11.77 -4.89 5.70
CA GLU A 7 12.64 -5.15 6.85
C GLU A 7 14.06 -4.61 6.62
N ASN A 8 14.61 -4.80 5.42
CA ASN A 8 15.94 -4.30 5.07
C ASN A 8 15.98 -2.78 5.00
N LEU A 9 14.99 -2.14 4.37
CA LEU A 9 14.91 -0.67 4.30
C LEU A 9 14.83 -0.04 5.69
N ILE A 10 14.01 -0.59 6.59
CA ILE A 10 13.91 -0.10 7.98
C ILE A 10 15.27 -0.18 8.70
N LYS A 11 16.03 -1.26 8.48
CA LYS A 11 17.38 -1.43 9.06
C LYS A 11 18.38 -0.44 8.47
N GLU A 12 18.37 -0.24 7.16
CA GLU A 12 19.27 0.68 6.45
C GLU A 12 19.05 2.13 6.90
N GLU A 13 17.81 2.52 7.14
CA GLU A 13 17.44 3.85 7.63
C GLU A 13 17.73 4.06 9.13
N ASN A 14 18.26 3.06 9.84
CA ASN A 14 18.74 3.16 11.22
C ASN A 14 17.74 3.84 12.18
N GLY A 15 16.46 3.49 12.07
CA GLY A 15 15.40 4.01 12.95
C GLY A 15 14.87 5.40 12.59
N LYS A 16 15.21 5.94 11.42
CA LYS A 16 14.71 7.25 10.94
C LYS A 16 13.36 7.19 10.24
N VAL A 17 12.84 6.01 10.00
CA VAL A 17 11.56 5.83 9.29
C VAL A 17 10.42 6.31 10.18
N ARG A 18 9.75 7.38 9.75
CA ARG A 18 8.63 8.00 10.48
C ARG A 18 7.35 7.20 10.36
N MET A 19 7.08 6.66 9.18
CA MET A 19 5.88 5.87 8.86
C MET A 19 6.10 5.00 7.62
N LEU A 20 5.28 3.96 7.50
CA LEU A 20 5.20 3.07 6.35
C LEU A 20 3.79 3.14 5.75
N ILE A 21 3.68 3.25 4.43
CA ILE A 21 2.41 3.23 3.71
C ILE A 21 2.47 2.13 2.67
N THR A 22 1.51 1.21 2.70
CA THR A 22 1.35 0.16 1.69
C THR A 22 0.19 0.48 0.77
N VAL A 23 0.37 0.25 -0.53
CA VAL A 23 -0.65 0.45 -1.55
C VAL A 23 -0.82 -0.86 -2.32
N ASP A 24 -2.03 -1.42 -2.34
CA ASP A 24 -2.35 -2.64 -3.11
C ASP A 24 -3.76 -2.54 -3.70
N ALA A 25 -4.05 -3.36 -4.70
CA ALA A 25 -5.40 -3.52 -5.21
C ALA A 25 -6.11 -4.64 -4.45
N ALA A 26 -7.22 -4.32 -3.78
CA ALA A 26 -8.01 -5.27 -2.99
C ALA A 26 -9.30 -5.65 -3.72
N GLY A 27 -9.72 -6.90 -3.57
CA GLY A 27 -11.03 -7.32 -4.04
C GLY A 27 -12.14 -6.48 -3.40
N LYS A 28 -13.03 -5.95 -4.23
CA LYS A 28 -14.20 -5.20 -3.77
C LYS A 28 -15.19 -6.11 -3.06
N LEU A 29 -15.89 -5.57 -2.06
CA LEU A 29 -16.99 -6.22 -1.38
C LEU A 29 -18.34 -5.86 -2.04
N GLU A 30 -19.40 -6.48 -1.55
CA GLU A 30 -20.77 -6.14 -1.95
C GLU A 30 -21.09 -4.71 -1.52
N GLY A 31 -21.47 -3.86 -2.49
CA GLY A 31 -21.76 -2.45 -2.28
C GLY A 31 -20.57 -1.49 -2.50
N GLU A 32 -19.35 -2.02 -2.67
CA GLU A 32 -18.18 -1.20 -3.04
C GLU A 32 -18.07 -1.09 -4.57
N GLU A 33 -17.72 0.10 -5.04
CA GLU A 33 -17.50 0.39 -6.45
C GLU A 33 -16.07 0.05 -6.89
N VAL A 34 -15.89 -0.23 -8.18
CA VAL A 34 -14.54 -0.37 -8.76
C VAL A 34 -13.85 0.99 -8.72
N GLY A 35 -12.59 1.00 -8.27
CA GLY A 35 -11.80 2.22 -8.12
C GLY A 35 -12.10 3.02 -6.84
N GLU A 36 -12.93 2.49 -5.94
CA GLU A 36 -13.09 3.05 -4.60
C GLU A 36 -11.78 2.92 -3.80
N ILE A 37 -11.48 3.93 -2.96
CA ILE A 37 -10.30 3.93 -2.10
C ILE A 37 -10.72 3.61 -0.67
N ALA A 38 -10.08 2.61 -0.08
CA ALA A 38 -10.18 2.31 1.33
C ALA A 38 -8.84 2.56 2.03
N GLU A 39 -8.87 3.33 3.12
CA GLU A 39 -7.71 3.58 3.97
C GLU A 39 -7.81 2.79 5.28
N GLY A 40 -6.67 2.41 5.84
CA GLY A 40 -6.64 1.67 7.10
C GLY A 40 -5.26 1.53 7.71
N VAL A 41 -5.17 0.68 8.73
CA VAL A 41 -3.94 0.35 9.47
C VAL A 41 -3.54 -1.10 9.19
N GLY A 42 -2.25 -1.35 9.11
CA GLY A 42 -1.68 -2.66 8.74
C GLY A 42 -1.20 -2.69 7.29
N ALA A 43 -0.73 -3.85 6.84
CA ALA A 43 -0.24 -3.99 5.47
C ALA A 43 -1.34 -4.43 4.50
N ALA A 44 -1.52 -3.67 3.43
CA ALA A 44 -2.30 -4.07 2.25
C ALA A 44 -1.45 -4.99 1.37
N ILE A 45 -1.78 -6.28 1.37
CA ILE A 45 -1.14 -7.29 0.52
C ILE A 45 -2.04 -8.52 0.38
N GLY A 46 -2.21 -8.99 -0.86
CA GLY A 46 -2.83 -10.29 -1.14
C GLY A 46 -1.96 -11.52 -0.78
N GLY A 47 -2.58 -12.70 -0.71
CA GLY A 47 -1.89 -13.98 -0.58
C GLY A 47 -1.90 -14.60 0.82
N PRO A 48 -0.99 -15.56 1.11
CA PRO A 48 -1.07 -16.43 2.30
C PRO A 48 -0.73 -15.75 3.64
N GLY A 49 -0.47 -14.43 3.65
CA GLY A 49 -0.25 -13.65 4.88
C GLY A 49 1.18 -13.65 5.44
N VAL A 50 2.11 -14.46 4.92
CA VAL A 50 3.51 -14.49 5.38
C VAL A 50 4.19 -13.12 5.20
N GLU A 51 4.03 -12.52 4.03
CA GLU A 51 4.62 -11.21 3.74
C GLU A 51 3.94 -10.09 4.53
N LYS A 52 2.61 -10.18 4.72
CA LYS A 52 1.84 -9.28 5.60
C LYS A 52 2.42 -9.28 7.02
N TYR A 53 2.55 -10.47 7.60
CA TYR A 53 3.09 -10.66 8.94
C TYR A 53 4.51 -10.08 9.07
N LYS A 54 5.39 -10.31 8.09
CA LYS A 54 6.75 -9.75 8.12
C LYS A 54 6.75 -8.23 8.16
N MET A 55 5.96 -7.58 7.29
CA MET A 55 5.86 -6.12 7.28
C MET A 55 5.31 -5.57 8.59
N GLU A 56 4.22 -6.17 9.10
CA GLU A 56 3.60 -5.74 10.36
C GLU A 56 4.53 -5.97 11.56
N ALA A 57 5.21 -7.12 11.64
CA ALA A 57 6.16 -7.43 12.70
C ALA A 57 7.38 -6.49 12.67
N ALA A 58 7.91 -6.16 11.49
CA ALA A 58 9.00 -5.21 11.33
C ALA A 58 8.59 -3.80 11.75
N ALA A 59 7.40 -3.35 11.34
CA ALA A 59 6.86 -2.05 11.74
C ALA A 59 6.64 -1.95 13.25
N ILE A 60 5.97 -2.95 13.85
CA ILE A 60 5.70 -3.01 15.30
C ILE A 60 7.00 -3.03 16.10
N SER A 61 7.97 -3.86 15.70
CA SER A 61 9.23 -4.01 16.44
C SER A 61 10.09 -2.74 16.44
N ASN A 62 9.85 -1.83 15.47
CA ASN A 62 10.52 -0.54 15.37
C ASN A 62 9.62 0.64 15.77
N ASN A 63 8.41 0.39 16.27
CA ASN A 63 7.40 1.40 16.60
C ASN A 63 7.04 2.35 15.44
N ILE A 64 7.01 1.82 14.22
CA ILE A 64 6.68 2.58 13.01
C ILE A 64 5.19 2.42 12.72
N PRO A 65 4.41 3.51 12.62
CA PRO A 65 3.03 3.45 12.12
C PRO A 65 2.97 2.88 10.72
N LEU A 66 2.07 1.92 10.49
CA LEU A 66 1.89 1.24 9.21
C LEU A 66 0.46 1.45 8.71
N PHE A 67 0.35 2.15 7.59
CA PHE A 67 -0.91 2.48 6.93
C PHE A 67 -1.11 1.68 5.65
N ALA A 68 -2.37 1.49 5.28
CA ALA A 68 -2.81 0.81 4.08
C ALA A 68 -3.71 1.72 3.26
N VAL A 69 -3.46 1.76 1.96
CA VAL A 69 -4.35 2.33 0.95
C VAL A 69 -4.69 1.21 -0.03
N ALA A 70 -5.97 0.88 -0.15
CA ALA A 70 -6.45 -0.19 -1.01
C ALA A 70 -7.34 0.36 -2.12
N ILE A 71 -7.01 0.02 -3.37
CA ILE A 71 -7.87 0.31 -4.52
C ILE A 71 -8.80 -0.87 -4.74
N LYS A 72 -10.11 -0.65 -4.68
CA LYS A 72 -11.11 -1.72 -4.85
C LYS A 72 -11.21 -2.15 -6.31
N GLN A 73 -11.06 -3.44 -6.58
CA GLN A 73 -11.14 -4.02 -7.92
C GLN A 73 -12.09 -5.24 -7.94
N GLY A 74 -12.72 -5.49 -9.09
CA GLY A 74 -13.44 -6.74 -9.34
C GLY A 74 -12.48 -7.91 -9.61
N MET A 75 -12.93 -9.15 -9.40
CA MET A 75 -12.10 -10.34 -9.68
C MET A 75 -11.67 -10.45 -11.15
N GLU A 76 -12.53 -9.99 -12.05
CA GLU A 76 -12.33 -9.95 -13.48
C GLU A 76 -11.20 -9.01 -13.92
N HIS A 77 -10.75 -8.11 -13.03
CA HIS A 77 -9.71 -7.12 -13.32
C HIS A 77 -8.30 -7.57 -12.90
N VAL A 78 -8.18 -8.62 -12.09
CA VAL A 78 -6.91 -9.04 -11.43
C VAL A 78 -5.81 -9.41 -12.43
N VAL A 79 -6.19 -9.90 -13.62
CA VAL A 79 -5.27 -10.32 -14.69
C VAL A 79 -5.64 -9.73 -16.06
N ALA A 80 -6.52 -8.73 -16.07
CA ALA A 80 -6.98 -8.06 -17.27
C ALA A 80 -6.21 -6.73 -17.49
N PRO A 81 -6.27 -6.14 -18.69
CA PRO A 81 -5.87 -4.75 -18.89
C PRO A 81 -6.55 -3.82 -17.89
N LEU A 82 -5.83 -2.78 -17.46
CA LEU A 82 -6.35 -1.79 -16.52
C LEU A 82 -7.55 -1.05 -17.16
N VAL A 83 -8.70 -1.09 -16.50
CA VAL A 83 -9.88 -0.33 -16.92
C VAL A 83 -9.78 1.13 -16.48
N GLU A 84 -10.53 2.00 -17.14
CA GLU A 84 -10.50 3.46 -16.91
C GLU A 84 -10.78 3.81 -15.44
N GLU A 85 -11.73 3.13 -14.81
CA GLU A 85 -12.09 3.33 -13.41
C GLU A 85 -10.92 3.06 -12.45
N LEU A 86 -10.12 2.03 -12.73
CA LEU A 86 -8.93 1.70 -11.93
C LEU A 86 -7.76 2.64 -12.24
N MET A 87 -7.65 3.12 -13.48
CA MET A 87 -6.67 4.13 -13.87
C MET A 87 -6.95 5.45 -13.15
N ASP A 88 -8.18 5.94 -13.17
CA ASP A 88 -8.60 7.16 -12.48
C ASP A 88 -8.48 7.03 -10.95
N ALA A 89 -8.65 5.83 -10.41
CA ALA A 89 -8.45 5.56 -8.99
C ALA A 89 -7.00 5.73 -8.54
N THR A 90 -6.02 5.64 -9.45
CA THR A 90 -4.61 5.86 -9.08
C THR A 90 -4.36 7.27 -8.58
N ASP A 91 -4.98 8.29 -9.19
CA ASP A 91 -4.86 9.69 -8.72
C ASP A 91 -5.50 9.90 -7.34
N LYS A 92 -6.61 9.19 -7.07
CA LYS A 92 -7.25 9.19 -5.75
C LYS A 92 -6.37 8.51 -4.70
N ALA A 93 -5.75 7.38 -5.06
CA ALA A 93 -4.81 6.68 -4.19
C ALA A 93 -3.57 7.54 -3.88
N VAL A 94 -3.01 8.21 -4.89
CA VAL A 94 -1.89 9.17 -4.71
C VAL A 94 -2.29 10.31 -3.77
N SER A 95 -3.51 10.84 -3.94
CA SER A 95 -4.02 11.90 -3.06
C SER A 95 -4.18 11.43 -1.62
N SER A 96 -4.63 10.19 -1.42
CA SER A 96 -4.77 9.53 -0.11
C SER A 96 -3.40 9.36 0.57
N VAL A 97 -2.41 8.83 -0.16
CA VAL A 97 -1.03 8.70 0.32
C VAL A 97 -0.45 10.06 0.71
N LYS A 98 -0.67 11.10 -0.12
CA LYS A 98 -0.22 12.46 0.20
C LYS A 98 -0.88 13.01 1.46
N GLY A 99 -2.19 12.77 1.64
CA GLY A 99 -2.91 13.14 2.85
C GLY A 99 -2.29 12.51 4.10
N LEU A 100 -2.07 11.19 4.07
CA LEU A 100 -1.41 10.48 5.17
C LEU A 100 0.00 11.03 5.48
N ILE A 101 0.77 11.37 4.46
CA ILE A 101 2.10 11.97 4.64
C ILE A 101 1.97 13.34 5.34
N LEU A 102 1.10 14.21 4.84
CA LEU A 102 0.93 15.55 5.39
C LEU A 102 0.35 15.56 6.82
N ASP A 103 -0.51 14.60 7.14
CA ASP A 103 -1.18 14.54 8.44
C ASP A 103 -0.28 13.91 9.54
N TYR A 104 0.68 13.07 9.16
CA TYR A 104 1.46 12.24 10.11
C TYR A 104 2.98 12.43 10.04
N SER A 105 3.50 13.33 9.21
CA SER A 105 4.94 13.60 9.09
C SER A 105 5.24 15.08 8.88
N ASP A 106 6.50 15.44 9.10
CA ASP A 106 7.03 16.78 8.88
C ASP A 106 8.11 16.79 7.80
N GLU A 107 8.46 17.98 7.29
CA GLU A 107 9.57 18.12 6.35
C GLU A 107 10.87 17.56 6.94
N GLY A 108 11.52 16.69 6.17
CA GLY A 108 12.76 16.01 6.57
C GLY A 108 12.57 14.62 7.16
N ASP A 109 11.34 14.19 7.44
CA ASP A 109 11.03 12.82 7.84
C ASP A 109 11.27 11.82 6.69
N THR A 110 11.81 10.64 7.04
CA THR A 110 11.93 9.52 6.10
C THR A 110 10.64 8.71 6.10
N ILE A 111 10.03 8.53 4.92
CA ILE A 111 8.79 7.78 4.75
C ILE A 111 9.00 6.67 3.74
N ILE A 112 8.52 5.46 4.06
CA ILE A 112 8.52 4.35 3.11
C ILE A 112 7.12 4.24 2.50
N VAL A 113 7.03 4.35 1.18
CA VAL A 113 5.82 4.04 0.42
C VAL A 113 6.07 2.81 -0.43
N ALA A 114 5.25 1.78 -0.24
CA ALA A 114 5.41 0.48 -0.88
C ALA A 114 4.17 0.14 -1.70
N GLY A 115 4.31 0.19 -3.02
CA GLY A 115 3.35 -0.41 -3.95
C GLY A 115 3.53 -1.93 -3.97
N ILE A 116 2.48 -2.64 -3.63
CA ILE A 116 2.40 -4.10 -3.62
C ILE A 116 1.47 -4.52 -4.75
N GLY A 117 1.84 -5.57 -5.47
CA GLY A 117 1.05 -6.08 -6.59
C GLY A 117 1.92 -6.31 -7.82
N ASN A 118 1.26 -6.56 -8.94
CA ASN A 118 1.91 -6.71 -10.24
C ASN A 118 1.44 -5.61 -11.20
N THR A 119 2.20 -5.37 -12.25
CA THR A 119 1.91 -4.35 -13.25
C THR A 119 1.32 -4.93 -14.54
N VAL A 120 0.74 -6.14 -14.49
CA VAL A 120 0.37 -6.90 -15.71
C VAL A 120 -0.67 -6.20 -16.58
N GLY A 121 -1.55 -5.39 -15.96
CA GLY A 121 -2.59 -4.64 -16.65
C GLY A 121 -2.17 -3.27 -17.16
N VAL A 122 -0.96 -2.80 -16.83
CA VAL A 122 -0.46 -1.48 -17.27
C VAL A 122 0.08 -1.61 -18.69
N ALA A 123 -0.57 -0.98 -19.66
CA ALA A 123 -0.06 -0.92 -21.03
C ALA A 123 1.27 -0.13 -21.06
N GLN A 124 2.28 -0.67 -21.75
CA GLN A 124 3.58 0.00 -21.96
C GLN A 124 3.53 1.04 -23.07
#